data_AF-A0A2V8N8L5-F1
#
_entry.id   AF-A0A2V8N8L5-F1
#
_cell.length_a   1.000
_cell.length_b   1.000
_cell.length_c   1.000
_cell.angle_alpha   90.00
_cell.angle_beta   90.00
_cell.angle_gamma   90.00
#
_symmetry.space_group_name_H-M   'P 1'
#
loop_
_entity.id
_entity.type
_entity.pdbx_description
1 polymer ?
#
loop_
_entity_poly.entity_id
_entity_poly.type
_entity_poly.pdbx_seq_one_letter_code
_entity_poly.pdbx_strand_id
1 'polypeptide(L)'
;MRKNFCISLLVILSGSPAAQTNDTRNRNGSKTVFEGQPASIRLARHVTTTIRLPDPVNSVVVGDSSLFQAEYSPNEPLLVFARVTASGIAQTNLVISTGGDGTSFCSLKALKLHVMKLNLPWTCS
;
A
#
# COMPACT_ATOMS: atom_id res chain seq x y z
N MET A 1 -69.84 -28.32 -6.50
CA MET A 1 -69.00 -28.01 -7.68
C MET A 1 -67.75 -27.27 -7.21
N ARG A 2 -66.57 -27.68 -7.69
CA ARG A 2 -65.21 -27.25 -7.31
C ARG A 2 -64.96 -25.76 -7.54
N LYS A 3 -64.24 -25.07 -6.64
CA LYS A 3 -63.27 -24.02 -7.04
C LYS A 3 -62.22 -23.67 -5.97
N ASN A 4 -61.13 -24.44 -6.06
CA ASN A 4 -59.71 -24.17 -5.81
C ASN A 4 -59.28 -22.80 -5.23
N PHE A 5 -58.59 -22.86 -4.10
CA PHE A 5 -57.15 -22.55 -3.90
C PHE A 5 -56.54 -21.40 -4.70
N CYS A 6 -56.23 -20.28 -4.03
CA CYS A 6 -55.19 -19.34 -4.45
C CYS A 6 -54.34 -18.99 -3.23
N ILE A 7 -53.20 -19.68 -3.11
CA ILE A 7 -52.10 -19.34 -2.21
C ILE A 7 -51.62 -17.93 -2.59
N SER A 8 -51.70 -16.99 -1.64
CA SER A 8 -51.08 -15.68 -1.76
C SER A 8 -49.57 -15.86 -1.69
N LEU A 9 -48.91 -15.83 -2.85
CA LEU A 9 -47.47 -15.91 -3.00
C LEU A 9 -46.87 -14.55 -2.61
N LEU A 10 -46.23 -14.52 -1.44
CA LEU A 10 -45.38 -13.44 -0.94
C LEU A 10 -44.24 -13.17 -1.94
N VAL A 11 -44.35 -12.13 -2.77
CA VAL A 11 -43.23 -11.60 -3.55
C VAL A 11 -42.41 -10.73 -2.61
N ILE A 12 -41.48 -11.36 -1.89
CA ILE A 12 -40.41 -10.68 -1.19
C ILE A 12 -39.46 -10.21 -2.29
N LEU A 13 -39.50 -8.91 -2.60
CA LEU A 13 -38.53 -8.26 -3.47
C LEU A 13 -37.19 -8.29 -2.74
N SER A 14 -36.38 -9.32 -3.01
CA SER A 14 -35.02 -9.43 -2.53
C SER A 14 -34.15 -8.39 -3.23
N GLY A 15 -34.13 -7.18 -2.68
CA GLY A 15 -33.05 -6.24 -2.95
C GLY A 15 -31.76 -6.88 -2.46
N SER A 16 -30.96 -7.45 -3.37
CA SER A 16 -29.62 -7.90 -3.04
C SER A 16 -28.84 -6.69 -2.52
N PRO A 17 -28.32 -6.67 -1.27
CA PRO A 17 -27.26 -5.75 -0.97
C PRO A 17 -26.10 -6.14 -1.88
N ALA A 18 -25.80 -5.30 -2.88
CA ALA A 18 -24.54 -5.37 -3.57
C ALA A 18 -23.47 -5.17 -2.50
N ALA A 19 -22.91 -6.28 -2.01
CA ALA A 19 -21.75 -6.27 -1.15
C ALA A 19 -20.65 -5.60 -1.98
N GLN A 20 -20.42 -4.31 -1.72
CA GLN A 20 -19.35 -3.57 -2.35
C GLN A 20 -18.04 -4.18 -1.88
N THR A 21 -17.53 -5.12 -2.67
CA THR A 21 -16.14 -5.55 -2.57
C THR A 21 -15.30 -4.36 -2.99
N ASN A 22 -14.73 -3.67 -2.01
CA ASN A 22 -13.72 -2.66 -2.26
C ASN A 22 -12.54 -3.42 -2.89
N ASP A 23 -12.39 -3.31 -4.22
CA ASP A 23 -11.35 -4.00 -4.98
C ASP A 23 -9.99 -3.35 -4.65
N THR A 24 -9.45 -3.66 -3.47
CA THR A 24 -8.06 -3.38 -3.12
C THR A 24 -7.17 -4.33 -3.92
N ARG A 25 -7.02 -4.03 -5.21
CA ARG A 25 -6.09 -4.72 -6.09
C ARG A 25 -4.66 -4.51 -5.58
N ASN A 26 -4.12 -5.50 -4.87
CA ASN A 26 -2.74 -5.48 -4.42
C ASN A 26 -1.79 -5.41 -5.62
N ARG A 27 -1.06 -4.30 -5.76
CA ARG A 27 -0.09 -4.09 -6.83
C ARG A 27 1.30 -4.47 -6.34
N ASN A 28 1.59 -5.76 -6.37
CA ASN A 28 2.95 -6.27 -6.10
C ASN A 28 3.89 -5.87 -7.25
N GLY A 29 5.04 -5.29 -6.93
CA GLY A 29 6.08 -4.97 -7.89
C GLY A 29 7.46 -5.19 -7.27
N SER A 30 8.38 -5.78 -8.04
CA SER A 30 9.80 -5.89 -7.64
C SER A 30 10.59 -4.79 -8.34
N LYS A 31 11.47 -4.13 -7.59
CA LYS A 31 12.44 -3.17 -8.13
C LYS A 31 13.81 -3.49 -7.54
N THR A 32 14.80 -3.63 -8.40
CA THR A 32 16.20 -3.69 -7.99
C THR A 32 16.68 -2.27 -7.67
N VAL A 33 17.37 -2.13 -6.53
CA VAL A 33 18.03 -0.89 -6.11
C VAL A 33 19.52 -1.15 -6.22
N PHE A 34 20.21 -0.40 -7.08
CA PHE A 34 21.65 -0.46 -7.21
C PHE A 34 22.31 0.60 -6.33
N GLU A 35 23.51 0.29 -5.82
CA GLU A 35 24.38 1.25 -5.13
C GLU A 35 24.54 2.51 -6.00
N GLY A 36 24.25 3.68 -5.42
CA GLY A 36 24.35 4.99 -6.10
C GLY A 36 23.17 5.37 -7.00
N GLN A 37 22.19 4.50 -7.26
CA GLN A 37 21.01 4.83 -8.06
C GLN A 37 19.70 4.63 -7.29
N PRO A 38 18.96 5.72 -6.95
CA PRO A 38 17.74 5.59 -6.19
C PRO A 38 16.61 4.97 -7.02
N ALA A 39 15.93 3.95 -6.48
CA ALA A 39 14.74 3.41 -7.14
C ALA A 39 13.48 4.22 -6.77
N SER A 40 12.56 4.39 -7.72
CA SER A 40 11.32 5.12 -7.49
C SER A 40 10.18 4.20 -7.05
N ILE A 41 9.47 4.55 -5.98
CA ILE A 41 8.28 3.84 -5.49
C ILE A 41 7.10 4.80 -5.51
N ARG A 42 5.99 4.36 -6.10
CA ARG A 42 4.75 5.13 -6.15
C ARG A 42 3.84 4.69 -5.02
N LEU A 43 3.46 5.65 -4.18
CA LEU A 43 2.60 5.43 -3.02
C LEU A 43 1.20 5.97 -3.29
N ALA A 44 0.20 5.24 -2.80
CA ALA A 44 -1.18 5.72 -2.77
C ALA A 44 -1.47 6.36 -1.42
N ARG A 45 -2.36 7.36 -1.41
CA ARG A 45 -2.80 8.01 -0.17
C ARG A 45 -3.65 7.04 0.65
N HIS A 46 -3.53 7.15 1.98
CA HIS A 46 -4.25 6.30 2.94
C HIS A 46 -3.98 4.79 2.80
N VAL A 47 -2.93 4.41 2.07
CA VAL A 47 -2.49 3.02 1.88
C VAL A 47 -1.08 2.86 2.40
N THR A 48 -0.88 1.85 3.26
CA THR A 48 0.45 1.43 3.69
C THR A 48 1.08 0.57 2.60
N THR A 49 2.26 0.96 2.14
CA THR A 49 3.04 0.18 1.17
C THR A 49 4.13 -0.57 1.92
N THR A 50 4.16 -1.89 1.78
CA THR A 50 5.22 -2.73 2.35
C THR A 50 6.35 -2.90 1.34
N ILE A 51 7.56 -2.55 1.75
CA ILE A 51 8.81 -2.71 1.00
C ILE A 51 9.55 -3.89 1.60
N ARG A 52 9.89 -4.87 0.78
CA ARG A 52 10.67 -6.06 1.19
C ARG A 52 12.13 -5.86 0.81
N LEU A 53 13.04 -6.09 1.76
CA LEU A 53 14.48 -5.99 1.57
C LEU A 53 15.14 -7.37 1.64
N PRO A 54 16.29 -7.55 0.96
CA PRO A 54 17.06 -8.80 1.04
C PRO A 54 17.75 -8.97 2.40
N ASP A 55 18.12 -7.87 3.05
CA ASP A 55 18.92 -7.85 4.28
C ASP A 55 18.15 -7.18 5.43
N PRO A 56 18.43 -7.54 6.70
CA PRO A 56 17.82 -6.94 7.87
C PRO A 56 18.02 -5.42 7.93
N VAL A 57 16.92 -4.70 8.16
CA VAL A 57 16.89 -3.26 8.34
C VAL A 57 17.45 -2.91 9.71
N ASN A 58 18.41 -1.98 9.71
CA ASN A 58 18.98 -1.40 10.92
C ASN A 58 18.35 -0.04 11.23
N SER A 59 18.12 0.78 10.21
CA SER A 59 17.48 2.09 10.36
C SER A 59 16.80 2.56 9.09
N VAL A 60 15.85 3.49 9.25
CA VAL A 60 15.09 4.11 8.17
C VAL A 60 15.03 5.61 8.41
N VAL A 61 15.29 6.40 7.38
CA VAL A 61 15.22 7.87 7.42
C VAL A 61 14.40 8.37 6.24
N VAL A 62 13.44 9.24 6.52
CA VAL A 62 12.62 9.90 5.49
C VAL A 62 13.00 11.38 5.43
N GLY A 63 13.09 11.95 4.22
CA GLY A 63 13.51 13.33 4.03
C GLY A 63 12.52 14.37 4.60
N ASP A 64 11.23 14.18 4.33
CA ASP A 64 10.15 15.00 4.84
C ASP A 64 9.14 14.14 5.62
N SER A 65 9.29 14.13 6.94
CA SER A 65 8.46 13.37 7.87
C SER A 65 7.07 13.96 8.10
N SER A 66 6.82 15.19 7.65
CA SER A 66 5.51 15.83 7.74
C SER A 66 4.55 15.31 6.66
N LEU A 67 5.10 14.94 5.50
CA LEU A 67 4.35 14.48 4.32
C LEU A 67 4.40 12.96 4.10
N PHE A 68 5.40 12.29 4.68
CA PHE A 68 5.61 10.85 4.56
C PHE A 68 6.04 10.25 5.89
N GLN A 69 5.69 8.98 6.10
CA GLN A 69 6.14 8.22 7.26
C GLN A 69 6.71 6.90 6.77
N ALA A 70 7.77 6.45 7.43
CA ALA A 70 8.37 5.15 7.17
C ALA A 70 8.80 4.52 8.49
N GLU A 71 8.38 3.28 8.69
CA GLU A 71 8.61 2.52 9.92
C GLU A 71 9.16 1.13 9.56
N TYR A 72 9.97 0.58 10.44
CA TYR A 72 10.40 -0.82 10.38
C TYR A 72 10.20 -1.45 11.75
N SER A 73 10.06 -2.77 11.79
CA SER A 73 9.90 -3.53 13.01
C SER A 73 11.11 -4.44 13.22
N PRO A 74 11.73 -4.44 14.41
CA PRO A 74 12.77 -5.42 14.74
C PRO A 74 12.26 -6.88 14.69
N ASN A 75 10.96 -7.08 14.87
CA ASN A 75 10.33 -8.42 14.79
C ASN A 75 10.16 -8.88 13.33
N GLU A 76 10.11 -7.94 12.39
CA GLU A 76 10.00 -8.21 10.94
C GLU A 76 11.07 -7.42 10.19
N PRO A 77 12.36 -7.74 10.40
CA PRO A 77 13.47 -6.86 10.02
C PRO A 77 13.68 -6.76 8.51
N LEU A 78 13.01 -7.58 7.70
CA LEU A 78 13.09 -7.53 6.24
C LEU A 78 12.04 -6.59 5.63
N LEU A 79 11.19 -5.96 6.44
CA LEU A 79 10.06 -5.17 6.00
C LEU A 79 10.17 -3.71 6.44
N VAL A 80 9.88 -2.81 5.50
CA VAL A 80 9.67 -1.38 5.77
C VAL A 80 8.27 -0.99 5.32
N PHE A 81 7.55 -0.29 6.19
CA PHE A 81 6.20 0.19 5.93
C PHE A 81 6.24 1.69 5.64
N ALA A 82 5.92 2.07 4.41
CA ALA A 82 5.87 3.46 3.98
C ALA A 82 4.43 3.94 3.81
N ARG A 83 4.15 5.15 4.29
CA ARG A 83 2.82 5.78 4.27
C ARG A 83 2.94 7.23 3.81
N VAL A 84 1.87 7.72 3.20
CA VAL A 84 1.75 9.12 2.77
C VAL A 84 0.76 9.83 3.69
N THR A 85 1.21 10.91 4.32
CA THR A 85 0.36 11.85 5.08
C THR A 85 0.02 13.11 4.29
N ALA A 86 0.73 13.37 3.19
CA ALA A 86 0.49 14.51 2.31
C ALA A 86 -0.97 14.60 1.82
N SER A 87 -1.50 15.82 1.84
CA SER A 87 -2.84 16.15 1.33
C SER A 87 -2.89 16.32 -0.20
N GLY A 88 -1.75 16.20 -0.89
CA GLY A 88 -1.62 16.43 -2.32
C GLY A 88 -0.49 15.62 -2.97
N ILE A 89 -0.06 16.06 -4.15
CA ILE A 89 1.11 15.48 -4.83
C ILE A 89 2.36 15.89 -4.05
N ALA A 90 3.17 14.91 -3.66
CA ALA A 90 4.42 15.13 -2.95
C ALA A 90 5.47 14.10 -3.36
N GLN A 91 6.73 14.42 -3.12
CA GLN A 91 7.88 13.53 -3.31
C GLN A 91 8.83 13.67 -2.13
N THR A 92 9.46 12.56 -1.74
CA THR A 92 10.53 12.56 -0.72
C THR A 92 11.55 11.47 -1.01
N ASN A 93 12.69 11.53 -0.34
CA ASN A 93 13.65 10.45 -0.31
C ASN A 93 13.45 9.61 0.93
N LEU A 94 13.62 8.30 0.78
CA LEU A 94 13.64 7.31 1.84
C LEU A 94 14.99 6.60 1.78
N VAL A 95 15.74 6.64 2.86
CA VAL A 95 17.03 5.96 3.00
C VAL A 95 16.87 4.84 4.00
N ILE A 96 17.30 3.65 3.62
CA ILE A 96 17.25 2.45 4.45
C ILE A 96 18.68 1.96 4.65
N SER A 97 19.10 1.85 5.90
CA SER A 97 20.36 1.18 6.25
C SER A 97 20.05 -0.27 6.57
N THR A 98 20.76 -1.19 5.92
CA THR A 98 20.72 -2.62 6.27
C THR A 98 22.01 -3.03 6.97
N GLY A 99 21.87 -3.98 7.91
CA GLY A 99 23.01 -4.65 8.52
C GLY A 99 23.54 -5.71 7.58
N GLY A 100 24.85 -5.70 7.32
CA GLY A 100 25.48 -6.81 6.60
C GLY A 100 25.75 -8.00 7.53
N ASP A 101 25.87 -9.16 6.91
CA ASP A 101 26.17 -10.46 7.48
C ASP A 101 27.59 -10.55 8.07
N GLY A 102 27.74 -10.18 9.35
CA GLY A 102 28.85 -10.58 10.22
C GLY A 102 30.26 -10.06 9.88
N THR A 103 30.45 -9.34 8.78
CA THR A 103 31.75 -8.86 8.28
C THR A 103 31.72 -7.36 7.90
N SER A 104 30.73 -6.60 8.37
CA SER A 104 29.91 -5.77 7.49
C SER A 104 30.23 -4.27 7.39
N PHE A 105 30.26 -3.80 6.13
CA PHE A 105 29.93 -2.42 5.76
C PHE A 105 28.40 -2.25 5.77
N CYS A 106 27.88 -1.14 6.27
CA CYS A 106 26.46 -0.80 6.16
C CYS A 106 26.10 -0.54 4.69
N SER A 107 25.15 -1.30 4.11
CA SER A 107 24.62 -0.98 2.78
C SER A 107 23.49 0.04 2.92
N LEU A 108 23.55 1.10 2.13
CA LEU A 108 22.57 2.17 2.09
C LEU A 108 21.72 2.02 0.82
N LYS A 109 20.41 1.80 1.00
CA LYS A 109 19.46 1.77 -0.12
C LYS A 109 18.66 3.07 -0.14
N ALA A 110 18.77 3.80 -1.25
CA ALA A 110 18.03 5.04 -1.48
C ALA A 110 16.79 4.79 -2.35
N LEU A 111 15.66 5.33 -1.92
CA LEU A 111 14.38 5.23 -2.61
C LEU A 111 13.77 6.62 -2.77
N LYS A 112 13.15 6.87 -3.91
CA LYS A 112 12.38 8.08 -4.17
C LYS A 112 10.89 7.75 -4.10
N LEU A 113 10.22 8.28 -3.09
CA LEU A 113 8.79 8.10 -2.89
C LEU A 113 8.02 9.17 -3.65
N HIS A 114 6.97 8.76 -4.36
CA HIS A 114 6.12 9.66 -5.13
C HIS A 114 4.64 9.36 -4.86
N VAL A 115 3.87 10.37 -4.46
CA VAL A 115 2.42 10.22 -4.29
C VAL A 115 1.74 10.19 -5.66
N MET A 116 0.96 9.15 -5.94
CA MET A 116 0.07 9.18 -7.10
C MET A 116 -1.19 9.98 -6.79
N LYS A 117 -1.68 10.77 -7.75
CA LYS A 117 -3.07 11.21 -7.74
C LYS A 117 -3.93 9.97 -7.99
N LEU A 118 -4.73 9.58 -6.99
CA LEU A 118 -5.78 8.59 -7.18
C LEU A 118 -6.84 9.25 -8.06
N ASN A 119 -6.72 9.13 -9.38
CA ASN A 119 -7.87 9.35 -10.26
C ASN A 119 -8.77 8.13 -10.02
N LEU A 120 -9.74 8.27 -9.12
CA LEU A 120 -10.90 7.38 -9.05
C LEU A 120 -11.84 7.84 -10.18
N PRO A 121 -12.00 7.10 -11.28
CA PRO A 121 -12.89 7.51 -12.35
C PRO A 121 -14.30 7.02 -12.04
N TRP A 122 -14.97 7.49 -10.99
CA TRP A 122 -16.39 7.17 -10.80
C TRP A 122 -17.14 8.36 -10.20
N THR A 123 -17.57 9.27 -11.07
CA THR A 123 -18.81 10.02 -10.84
C THR A 123 -19.95 9.11 -11.31
N CYS A 124 -20.75 8.59 -10.39
CA CYS A 124 -22.03 7.98 -10.76
C CYS A 124 -22.97 9.11 -11.21
N SER A 125 -23.35 9.10 -12.49
CA SER A 125 -24.48 9.85 -13.03
C SER A 125 -25.67 8.93 -13.24
#